data_AF-A0A9F2Q433-F1
#
_entry.id   AF-A0A9F2Q433-F1
#
_cell.length_a   1.000
_cell.length_b   1.000
_cell.length_c   1.000
_cell.angle_alpha   90.00
_cell.angle_beta   90.00
_cell.angle_gamma   90.00
#
_symmetry.space_group_name_H-M   'P 1'
#
loop_
_entity.id
_entity.type
_entity.pdbx_description
1 polymer ?
#
loop_
_entity_poly.entity_id
_entity_poly.type
_entity_poly.pdbx_seq_one_letter_code
_entity_poly.pdbx_strand_id
1 'polypeptide(L)'
;MHRAYQPILPCGSKYLQQKWDKTAYEGHKKKILMAKPVVDTSAPPTYGHLHLKLRKLKLDKDRLSTIERDNYFLLKKISYIMKTEGRIDNKNEYKAKSLNREKREQELFRIHQENCAILERIAKCESWYSVQKWNEDWQKTENYMSSITRYPQGLCKLQIQKEQHKKMHKKRLKNNRLKDGHLTDKQEEGIELIHQNKELNEDHQGENRVEKA
;
A
#
# COMPACT_ATOMS: atom_id res chain seq x y z
N MET A 1 65.58 13.77 43.83
CA MET A 1 66.23 14.05 45.13
C MET A 1 65.33 13.57 46.26
N HIS A 2 65.76 12.57 47.04
CA HIS A 2 65.01 12.16 48.24
C HIS A 2 65.40 13.07 49.40
N ARG A 3 64.46 13.88 49.89
CA ARG A 3 64.67 14.69 51.10
C ARG A 3 64.57 13.79 52.33
N ALA A 4 65.56 13.87 53.21
CA ALA A 4 65.52 13.20 54.50
C ALA A 4 64.41 13.78 55.38
N TYR A 5 63.84 12.95 56.25
CA TYR A 5 62.79 13.37 57.18
C TYR A 5 63.30 14.44 58.15
N GLN A 6 62.59 15.57 58.21
CA GLN A 6 62.89 16.72 59.06
C GLN A 6 61.78 16.86 60.10
N PRO A 7 62.03 16.51 61.38
CA PRO A 7 61.06 16.66 62.44
C PRO A 7 60.87 18.16 62.77
N ILE A 8 59.65 18.53 63.14
CA ILE A 8 59.29 19.92 63.46
C ILE A 8 59.87 20.34 64.83
N LEU A 9 59.99 19.37 65.75
CA LEU A 9 60.54 19.55 67.08
C LEU A 9 61.86 18.77 67.22
N PRO A 10 62.80 19.21 68.08
CA PRO A 10 64.01 18.46 68.33
C PRO A 10 63.68 17.08 68.93
N CYS A 11 64.20 16.01 68.33
CA CYS A 11 63.96 14.63 68.76
C CYS A 11 65.28 13.86 68.89
N GLY A 12 65.35 12.94 69.87
CA GLY A 12 66.54 12.11 70.09
C GLY A 12 66.81 11.11 68.95
N SER A 13 65.77 10.54 68.34
CA SER A 13 65.88 9.61 67.21
C SER A 13 64.95 10.00 66.06
N LYS A 14 65.52 10.45 64.94
CA LYS A 14 64.77 10.89 63.75
C LYS A 14 63.96 9.75 63.12
N TYR A 15 64.48 8.52 63.16
CA TYR A 15 63.80 7.36 62.59
C TYR A 15 62.51 7.03 63.36
N LEU A 16 62.60 7.04 64.69
CA LEU A 16 61.45 6.72 65.55
C LEU A 16 60.38 7.80 65.43
N GLN A 17 60.80 9.07 65.38
CA GLN A 17 59.89 10.20 65.15
C GLN A 17 59.18 10.11 63.79
N GLN A 18 59.91 9.77 62.71
CA GLN A 18 59.30 9.56 61.39
C GLN A 18 58.22 8.47 61.42
N LYS A 19 58.49 7.35 62.11
CA LYS A 19 57.55 6.24 62.23
C LYS A 19 56.29 6.68 62.96
N TRP A 20 56.43 7.41 64.07
CA TRP A 20 55.31 7.93 64.85
C TRP A 20 54.48 8.93 64.06
N ASP A 21 55.11 9.92 63.43
CA ASP A 21 54.42 10.91 62.59
C ASP A 21 53.64 10.24 61.45
N LYS A 22 54.24 9.22 60.81
CA LYS A 22 53.58 8.46 59.76
C LYS A 22 52.34 7.73 60.30
N THR A 23 52.44 7.07 61.45
CA THR A 23 51.29 6.39 62.07
C THR A 23 50.19 7.37 62.52
N ALA A 24 50.56 8.54 63.04
CA ALA A 24 49.63 9.58 63.43
C ALA A 24 48.91 10.18 62.21
N TYR A 25 49.65 10.42 61.13
CA TYR A 25 49.11 10.89 59.85
C TYR A 25 48.16 9.87 59.22
N GLU A 26 48.54 8.59 59.19
CA GLU A 26 47.66 7.52 58.71
C GLU A 26 46.40 7.38 59.57
N GLY A 27 46.52 7.50 60.90
CA GLY A 27 45.38 7.50 61.82
C GLY A 27 44.45 8.69 61.59
N HIS A 28 45.00 9.89 61.38
CA HIS A 28 44.23 11.09 61.05
C HIS A 28 43.49 10.94 59.71
N LYS A 29 44.17 10.43 58.67
CA LYS A 29 43.57 10.17 57.37
C LYS A 29 42.41 9.19 57.46
N LYS A 30 42.55 8.11 58.24
CA LYS A 30 41.45 7.17 58.51
C LYS A 30 40.26 7.86 59.18
N LYS A 31 40.50 8.72 60.18
CA LYS A 31 39.44 9.48 60.85
C LYS A 31 38.71 10.43 59.88
N ILE A 32 39.42 11.11 58.99
CA ILE A 32 38.80 11.96 57.96
C ILE A 32 37.91 11.13 57.03
N LEU A 33 38.42 10.00 56.52
CA LEU A 33 37.66 9.14 55.59
C LEU A 33 36.43 8.51 56.24
N MET A 34 36.51 8.18 57.53
CA MET A 34 35.40 7.59 58.28
C MET A 34 34.43 8.63 58.85
N ALA A 35 34.75 9.93 58.76
CA ALA A 35 33.88 10.98 59.25
C ALA A 35 32.59 11.03 58.40
N LYS A 36 31.45 10.77 59.04
CA LYS A 36 30.14 10.88 58.41
C LYS A 36 29.72 12.36 58.31
N PRO A 37 29.05 12.78 57.23
CA PRO A 37 28.50 14.11 57.16
C PRO A 37 27.44 14.29 58.26
N VAL A 38 27.43 15.46 58.91
CA VAL A 38 26.48 15.80 59.97
C VAL A 38 25.09 16.12 59.40
N VAL A 39 25.04 16.58 58.15
CA VAL A 39 23.82 16.93 57.44
C VAL A 39 23.69 16.04 56.22
N ASP A 40 22.53 15.43 56.06
CA ASP A 40 22.18 14.72 54.83
C ASP A 40 21.97 15.74 53.70
N THR A 41 22.77 15.62 52.65
CA THR A 41 22.67 16.44 51.42
C THR A 41 22.15 15.63 50.23
N SER A 42 21.65 14.42 50.47
CA SER A 42 21.08 13.59 49.42
C SER A 42 19.78 14.17 48.85
N ALA A 43 19.51 13.88 47.58
CA ALA A 43 18.30 14.33 46.93
C ALA A 43 17.07 13.60 47.53
N PRO A 44 15.94 14.30 47.72
CA PRO A 44 14.72 13.67 48.22
C PRO A 44 14.23 12.56 47.27
N PRO A 45 13.53 11.53 47.80
CA PRO A 45 13.02 10.43 47.00
C PRO A 45 12.03 10.93 45.95
N THR A 46 12.24 10.51 44.71
CA THR A 46 11.33 10.84 43.61
C THR A 46 10.14 9.89 43.60
N TYR A 47 8.93 10.44 43.66
CA TYR A 47 7.72 9.64 43.63
C TYR A 47 7.24 9.39 42.20
N GLY A 48 7.13 8.11 41.82
CA GLY A 48 6.72 7.71 40.47
C GLY A 48 5.30 8.15 40.09
N HIS A 49 4.37 8.21 41.05
CA HIS A 49 2.99 8.65 40.82
C HIS A 49 2.85 10.14 40.48
N LEU A 50 3.87 10.96 40.80
CA LEU A 50 3.92 12.37 40.43
C LEU A 50 4.25 12.55 38.93
N HIS A 51 5.06 11.64 38.40
CA HIS A 51 5.56 11.67 37.02
C HIS A 51 4.69 10.83 36.07
N LEU A 52 4.06 9.77 36.58
CA LEU A 52 3.30 8.80 35.81
C LEU A 52 1.88 8.65 36.34
N LYS A 53 0.90 8.93 35.47
CA LYS A 53 -0.52 8.66 35.72
C LYS A 53 -0.84 7.19 35.40
N LEU A 54 -0.46 6.29 36.30
CA LEU A 54 -0.61 4.84 36.14
C LEU A 54 -2.04 4.39 35.76
N ARG A 55 -3.07 5.01 36.36
CA ARG A 55 -4.48 4.72 36.04
C ARG A 55 -4.82 5.05 34.58
N LYS A 56 -4.29 6.16 34.05
CA LYS A 56 -4.52 6.56 32.66
C LYS A 56 -3.88 5.55 31.71
N LEU A 57 -2.61 5.19 31.97
CA LEU A 57 -1.89 4.20 31.16
C LEU A 57 -2.60 2.84 31.15
N LYS A 58 -3.15 2.41 32.29
CA LYS A 58 -3.93 1.18 32.38
C LYS A 58 -5.21 1.23 31.54
N LEU A 59 -5.97 2.33 31.63
CA LEU A 59 -7.19 2.52 30.82
C LEU A 59 -6.88 2.54 29.32
N ASP A 60 -5.82 3.23 28.91
CA ASP A 60 -5.40 3.28 27.51
C ASP A 60 -5.02 1.89 26.99
N LYS A 61 -4.30 1.10 27.80
CA LYS A 61 -3.97 -0.29 27.49
C LYS A 61 -5.22 -1.16 27.33
N ASP A 62 -6.17 -1.07 28.26
CA ASP A 62 -7.40 -1.87 28.22
C ASP A 62 -8.29 -1.49 27.01
N ARG A 63 -8.33 -0.20 26.66
CA ARG A 63 -9.00 0.30 25.45
C ARG A 63 -8.36 -0.27 24.19
N LEU A 64 -7.03 -0.24 24.08
CA LEU A 64 -6.29 -0.80 22.96
C LEU A 64 -6.53 -2.32 22.82
N SER A 65 -6.45 -3.08 23.91
CA SER A 65 -6.72 -4.52 23.89
C SER A 65 -8.15 -4.86 23.45
N THR A 66 -9.12 -3.98 23.73
CA THR A 66 -10.49 -4.16 23.24
C THR A 66 -10.57 -3.92 21.73
N ILE A 67 -9.98 -2.83 21.25
CA ILE A 67 -9.91 -2.50 19.81
C ILE A 67 -9.22 -3.62 19.02
N GLU A 68 -8.09 -4.13 19.51
CA GLU A 68 -7.34 -5.23 18.86
C GLU A 68 -8.18 -6.51 18.75
N ARG A 69 -8.90 -6.86 19.83
CA ARG A 69 -9.81 -8.02 19.84
C ARG A 69 -10.93 -7.85 18.82
N ASP A 70 -11.56 -6.68 18.78
CA ASP A 70 -12.67 -6.40 17.87
C ASP A 70 -12.21 -6.39 16.41
N ASN A 71 -11.04 -5.80 16.14
CA ASN A 71 -10.41 -5.83 14.82
C ASN A 71 -10.10 -7.27 14.37
N TYR A 72 -9.58 -8.10 15.27
CA TYR A 72 -9.35 -9.51 14.98
C TYR A 72 -10.65 -10.25 14.61
N PHE A 73 -11.72 -10.05 15.38
CA PHE A 73 -13.03 -10.65 15.06
C PHE A 73 -13.60 -10.14 13.74
N LEU A 74 -13.47 -8.84 13.46
CA LEU A 74 -13.92 -8.25 12.21
C LEU A 74 -13.17 -8.86 11.01
N LEU A 75 -11.84 -8.92 11.09
CA LEU A 75 -11.01 -9.53 10.05
C LEU A 75 -11.34 -11.01 9.85
N LYS A 76 -11.58 -11.75 10.93
CA LYS A 76 -12.01 -13.15 10.85
C LYS A 76 -13.34 -13.29 10.10
N LYS A 77 -14.32 -12.43 10.39
CA LYS A 77 -15.63 -12.41 9.69
C LYS A 77 -15.49 -12.03 8.23
N ILE A 78 -14.70 -11.00 7.92
CA ILE A 78 -14.43 -10.58 6.53
C ILE A 78 -13.73 -11.71 5.78
N SER A 79 -12.70 -12.33 6.35
CA SER A 79 -12.01 -13.47 5.74
C SER A 79 -12.96 -14.63 5.45
N TYR A 80 -13.87 -14.94 6.37
CA TYR A 80 -14.90 -15.95 6.16
C TYR A 80 -15.84 -15.62 5.00
N ILE A 81 -16.30 -14.36 4.90
CA ILE A 81 -17.15 -13.86 3.80
C ILE A 81 -16.37 -13.81 2.47
N MET A 82 -15.07 -13.51 2.48
CA MET A 82 -14.28 -13.51 1.25
C MET A 82 -14.02 -14.93 0.74
N LYS A 83 -13.82 -15.88 1.65
CA LYS A 83 -13.65 -17.31 1.31
C LYS A 83 -14.94 -17.98 0.87
N THR A 84 -16.06 -17.60 1.49
CA THR A 84 -17.38 -18.15 1.19
C THR A 84 -18.10 -17.10 0.35
N GLU A 85 -18.30 -17.30 -0.95
CA GLU A 85 -18.94 -16.34 -1.89
C GLU A 85 -20.38 -15.89 -1.55
N GLY A 86 -20.81 -16.00 -0.29
CA GLY A 86 -22.08 -15.51 0.21
C GLY A 86 -23.22 -16.36 -0.34
N ARG A 87 -23.46 -17.52 0.28
CA ARG A 87 -24.70 -18.25 -0.01
C ARG A 87 -25.85 -17.48 0.64
N ILE A 88 -26.50 -16.63 -0.15
CA ILE A 88 -27.74 -15.95 0.23
C ILE A 88 -28.82 -17.04 0.32
N ASP A 89 -29.12 -17.46 1.55
CA ASP A 89 -30.24 -18.36 1.87
C ASP A 89 -31.60 -17.63 1.74
N ASN A 90 -31.60 -16.30 1.76
CA ASN A 90 -32.76 -15.45 1.54
C ASN A 90 -32.98 -15.09 0.05
N LYS A 91 -33.04 -16.10 -0.82
CA LYS A 91 -33.69 -15.93 -2.13
C LYS A 91 -35.17 -16.26 -1.97
N ASN A 92 -35.92 -15.29 -1.50
CA ASN A 92 -37.37 -15.42 -1.46
C ASN A 92 -37.94 -15.08 -2.83
N GLU A 93 -38.34 -16.10 -3.60
CA GLU A 93 -38.97 -15.94 -4.92
C GLU A 93 -40.40 -15.41 -4.80
N TYR A 94 -40.57 -14.21 -4.26
CA TYR A 94 -41.86 -13.54 -4.30
C TYR A 94 -42.09 -12.94 -5.68
N LYS A 95 -43.04 -13.52 -6.43
CA LYS A 95 -43.61 -12.85 -7.61
C LYS A 95 -44.39 -11.63 -7.13
N ALA A 96 -43.89 -10.43 -7.42
CA ALA A 96 -44.61 -9.19 -7.13
C ALA A 96 -45.96 -9.19 -7.88
N LYS A 97 -47.06 -9.36 -7.15
CA LYS A 97 -48.42 -9.29 -7.70
C LYS A 97 -48.84 -7.82 -7.76
N SER A 98 -48.62 -7.20 -8.91
CA SER A 98 -49.12 -5.85 -9.20
C SER A 98 -50.51 -5.94 -9.83
N LEU A 99 -51.50 -5.27 -9.24
CA LEU A 99 -52.86 -5.17 -9.81
C LEU A 99 -52.83 -4.60 -11.25
N ASN A 100 -51.88 -3.70 -11.54
CA ASN A 100 -51.71 -3.07 -12.85
C ASN A 100 -50.86 -3.87 -13.86
N ARG A 101 -50.54 -5.13 -13.56
CA ARG A 101 -49.64 -5.94 -14.41
C ARG A 101 -50.22 -6.15 -15.81
N GLU A 102 -51.48 -6.55 -15.87
CA GLU A 102 -52.16 -6.84 -17.14
C GLU A 102 -52.31 -5.59 -18.02
N LYS A 103 -52.68 -4.45 -17.43
CA LYS A 103 -52.72 -3.15 -18.14
C LYS A 103 -51.35 -2.76 -18.70
N ARG A 104 -50.26 -3.02 -17.95
CA ARG A 104 -48.89 -2.76 -18.42
C ARG A 104 -48.48 -3.70 -19.55
N GLU A 105 -48.85 -4.97 -19.47
CA GLU A 105 -48.60 -5.96 -20.53
C GLU A 105 -49.35 -5.62 -21.82
N GLN A 106 -50.61 -5.17 -21.71
CA GLN A 106 -51.40 -4.69 -22.85
C GLN A 106 -50.79 -3.43 -23.50
N GLU A 107 -50.37 -2.45 -22.69
CA GLU A 107 -49.73 -1.24 -23.22
C GLU A 107 -48.38 -1.55 -23.87
N LEU A 108 -47.59 -2.46 -23.29
CA LEU A 108 -46.34 -2.94 -23.90
C LEU A 108 -46.60 -3.62 -25.25
N PHE A 109 -47.64 -4.45 -25.33
CA PHE A 109 -48.02 -5.10 -26.58
C PHE A 109 -48.44 -4.08 -27.64
N ARG A 110 -49.24 -3.08 -27.26
CA ARG A 110 -49.65 -1.98 -28.14
C ARG A 110 -48.44 -1.19 -28.64
N ILE A 111 -47.55 -0.76 -27.74
CA ILE A 111 -46.31 -0.04 -28.10
C ILE A 111 -45.45 -0.88 -29.04
N HIS A 112 -45.34 -2.19 -28.78
CA HIS A 112 -44.56 -3.08 -29.63
C HIS A 112 -45.15 -3.15 -31.05
N GLN A 113 -46.47 -3.29 -31.17
CA GLN A 113 -47.15 -3.32 -32.46
C GLN A 113 -46.99 -1.98 -33.21
N GLU A 114 -47.13 -0.85 -32.52
CA GLU A 114 -46.90 0.48 -33.10
C GLU A 114 -45.45 0.64 -33.58
N ASN A 115 -44.48 0.20 -32.78
CA ASN A 115 -43.06 0.22 -33.14
C ASN A 115 -42.74 -0.65 -34.36
N CYS A 116 -43.33 -1.85 -34.44
CA CYS A 116 -43.20 -2.71 -35.63
C CYS A 116 -43.76 -2.02 -36.89
N ALA A 117 -44.93 -1.39 -36.79
CA ALA A 117 -45.52 -0.67 -37.92
C ALA A 117 -44.67 0.54 -38.36
N ILE A 118 -44.06 1.26 -37.43
CA ILE A 118 -43.11 2.35 -37.74
C ILE A 118 -41.87 1.80 -38.42
N LEU A 119 -41.29 0.72 -37.90
CA LEU A 119 -40.10 0.09 -38.46
C LEU A 119 -40.36 -0.39 -39.89
N GLU A 120 -41.50 -1.03 -40.13
CA GLU A 120 -41.90 -1.43 -41.48
C GLU A 120 -42.03 -0.22 -42.40
N ARG A 121 -42.59 0.90 -41.94
CA ARG A 121 -42.74 2.11 -42.74
C ARG A 121 -41.37 2.71 -43.09
N ILE A 122 -40.45 2.75 -42.13
CA ILE A 122 -39.07 3.23 -42.36
C ILE A 122 -38.35 2.32 -43.34
N ALA A 123 -38.48 1.00 -43.18
CA ALA A 123 -37.82 0.01 -44.04
C ALA A 123 -38.37 0.01 -45.47
N LYS A 124 -39.68 0.22 -45.65
CA LYS A 124 -40.35 0.35 -46.95
C LYS A 124 -40.11 1.70 -47.62
N CYS A 125 -39.70 2.71 -46.85
CA CYS A 125 -39.41 4.04 -47.38
C CYS A 125 -38.10 3.98 -48.17
N GLU A 126 -38.21 4.06 -49.50
CA GLU A 126 -37.04 4.18 -50.36
C GLU A 126 -36.43 5.59 -50.21
N SER A 127 -35.11 5.66 -50.22
CA SER A 127 -34.42 6.95 -50.20
C SER A 127 -34.67 7.70 -51.50
N TRP A 128 -35.17 8.95 -51.41
CA TRP A 128 -35.33 9.84 -52.57
C TRP A 128 -33.99 10.13 -53.27
N TYR A 129 -32.89 10.03 -52.52
CA TYR A 129 -31.53 10.19 -53.03
C TYR A 129 -30.97 8.86 -53.52
N SER A 130 -30.59 8.81 -54.80
CA SER A 130 -29.84 7.68 -55.35
C SER A 130 -28.37 7.82 -54.99
N VAL A 131 -27.87 6.91 -54.15
CA VAL A 131 -26.46 6.82 -53.75
C VAL A 131 -25.55 6.72 -54.98
N GLN A 132 -25.99 6.00 -56.02
CA GLN A 132 -25.23 5.87 -57.26
C GLN A 132 -25.09 7.21 -57.98
N LYS A 133 -26.20 7.95 -58.15
CA LYS A 133 -26.18 9.28 -58.79
C LYS A 133 -25.31 10.27 -58.01
N TRP A 134 -25.38 10.24 -56.68
CA TRP A 134 -24.54 11.07 -55.84
C TRP A 134 -23.06 10.76 -56.00
N ASN A 135 -22.71 9.48 -56.11
CA ASN A 135 -21.32 9.06 -56.35
C ASN A 135 -20.83 9.51 -57.74
N GLU A 136 -21.65 9.38 -58.77
CA GLU A 136 -21.33 9.85 -60.12
C GLU A 136 -21.15 11.38 -60.16
N ASP A 137 -22.03 12.14 -59.53
CA ASP A 137 -21.94 13.60 -59.48
C ASP A 137 -20.76 14.06 -58.62
N TRP A 138 -20.42 13.32 -57.56
CA TRP A 138 -19.20 13.51 -56.80
C TRP A 138 -17.95 13.28 -57.66
N GLN A 139 -17.90 12.19 -58.43
CA GLN A 139 -16.78 11.89 -59.33
C GLN A 139 -16.62 12.95 -60.43
N LYS A 140 -17.73 13.44 -61.00
CA LYS A 140 -17.70 14.56 -61.96
C LYS A 140 -17.13 15.82 -61.31
N THR A 141 -17.61 16.15 -60.10
CA THR A 141 -17.12 17.30 -59.34
C THR A 141 -15.64 17.18 -59.05
N GLU A 142 -15.18 15.99 -58.66
CA GLU A 142 -13.78 15.68 -58.42
C GLU A 142 -12.92 15.83 -59.68
N ASN A 143 -13.42 15.40 -60.84
CA ASN A 143 -12.77 15.60 -62.13
C ASN A 143 -12.70 17.09 -62.50
N TYR A 144 -13.79 17.84 -62.37
CA TYR A 144 -13.80 19.28 -62.61
C TYR A 144 -12.84 20.01 -61.68
N MET A 145 -12.84 19.66 -60.39
CA MET A 145 -11.88 20.18 -59.42
C MET A 145 -10.46 19.90 -59.89
N SER A 146 -10.12 18.66 -60.26
CA SER A 146 -8.79 18.31 -60.75
C SER A 146 -8.36 19.10 -61.98
N SER A 147 -9.30 19.43 -62.88
CA SER A 147 -9.03 20.20 -64.11
C SER A 147 -8.90 21.71 -63.87
N ILE A 148 -9.63 22.26 -62.90
CA ILE A 148 -9.64 23.71 -62.60
C ILE A 148 -8.51 24.07 -61.62
N THR A 149 -8.02 23.12 -60.83
CA THR A 149 -7.00 23.41 -59.82
C THR A 149 -5.62 23.65 -60.41
N ARG A 150 -5.01 24.77 -60.00
CA ARG A 150 -3.63 25.15 -60.33
C ARG A 150 -2.56 24.19 -59.77
N TYR A 151 -2.86 23.51 -58.67
CA TYR A 151 -1.93 22.62 -57.97
C TYR A 151 -2.53 21.21 -57.81
N PRO A 152 -1.74 20.13 -57.98
CA PRO A 152 -2.25 18.77 -57.94
C PRO A 152 -2.78 18.40 -56.55
N GLN A 153 -4.09 18.12 -56.46
CA GLN A 153 -4.77 17.80 -55.20
C GLN A 153 -4.36 16.46 -54.55
N GLY A 154 -3.60 15.61 -55.25
CA GLY A 154 -3.14 14.31 -54.75
C GLY A 154 -2.26 14.37 -53.50
N LEU A 155 -1.55 15.49 -53.28
CA LEU A 155 -0.69 15.67 -52.10
C LEU A 155 -1.50 15.71 -50.80
N CYS A 156 -2.64 16.41 -50.78
CA CYS A 156 -3.52 16.46 -49.61
C CYS A 156 -4.12 15.10 -49.25
N LYS A 157 -4.53 14.29 -50.23
CA LYS A 157 -5.10 12.95 -49.98
C LYS A 157 -4.07 12.01 -49.36
N LEU A 158 -2.83 12.03 -49.85
CA LEU A 158 -1.72 11.27 -49.28
C LEU A 158 -1.36 11.73 -47.86
N GLN A 159 -1.47 13.03 -47.56
CA GLN A 159 -1.29 13.57 -46.21
C GLN A 159 -2.34 13.01 -45.23
N ILE A 160 -3.62 13.01 -45.62
CA ILE A 160 -4.74 12.51 -44.81
C ILE A 160 -4.60 11.01 -44.55
N GLN A 161 -4.24 10.22 -45.57
CA GLN A 161 -3.98 8.79 -45.42
C GLN A 161 -2.78 8.51 -44.50
N LYS A 162 -1.67 9.26 -44.66
CA LYS A 162 -0.50 9.15 -43.76
C LYS A 162 -0.85 9.50 -42.32
N GLU A 163 -1.71 10.49 -42.09
CA GLU A 163 -2.19 10.84 -40.75
C GLU A 163 -3.10 9.76 -40.15
N GLN A 164 -3.98 9.15 -40.94
CA GLN A 164 -4.81 8.03 -40.49
C GLN A 164 -3.95 6.81 -40.13
N HIS A 165 -2.96 6.47 -40.95
CA HIS A 165 -2.00 5.42 -40.64
C HIS A 165 -1.16 5.74 -39.39
N LYS A 166 -0.72 7.00 -39.20
CA LYS A 166 -0.04 7.43 -37.96
C LYS A 166 -0.95 7.33 -36.73
N LYS A 167 -2.24 7.69 -36.83
CA LYS A 167 -3.22 7.57 -35.74
C LYS A 167 -3.46 6.11 -35.38
N MET A 168 -3.62 5.23 -36.38
CA MET A 168 -3.74 3.78 -36.21
C MET A 168 -2.49 3.19 -35.53
N HIS A 169 -1.29 3.57 -36.01
CA HIS A 169 -0.02 3.12 -35.44
C HIS A 169 0.16 3.57 -33.98
N LYS A 170 -0.17 4.84 -33.65
CA LYS A 170 -0.18 5.33 -32.26
C LYS A 170 -1.15 4.56 -31.36
N LYS A 171 -2.35 4.24 -31.86
CA LYS A 171 -3.35 3.44 -31.13
C LYS A 171 -2.84 2.02 -30.86
N ARG A 172 -2.17 1.42 -31.85
CA ARG A 172 -1.55 0.08 -31.75
C ARG A 172 -0.37 0.06 -30.76
N LEU A 173 0.50 1.07 -30.78
CA LEU A 173 1.58 1.26 -29.79
C LEU A 173 1.06 1.48 -28.36
N LYS A 174 -0.07 2.18 -28.21
CA LYS A 174 -0.72 2.36 -26.90
C LYS A 174 -1.27 1.03 -26.38
N ASN A 175 -1.88 0.23 -27.25
CA ASN A 175 -2.39 -1.09 -26.90
C ASN A 175 -1.27 -2.09 -26.57
N ASN A 176 -0.13 -2.02 -27.26
CA ASN A 176 1.02 -2.89 -26.95
C ASN A 176 1.67 -2.52 -25.61
N ARG A 177 1.83 -1.22 -25.31
CA ARG A 177 2.31 -0.78 -23.98
C ARG A 177 1.41 -1.23 -22.83
N LEU A 178 0.09 -1.25 -23.03
CA LEU A 178 -0.87 -1.80 -22.06
C LEU A 178 -0.74 -3.33 -21.90
N LYS A 179 -0.26 -4.04 -22.92
CA LYS A 179 -0.01 -5.49 -22.86
C LYS A 179 1.33 -5.81 -22.20
N ASP A 180 2.38 -5.03 -22.47
CA ASP A 180 3.72 -5.25 -21.91
C ASP A 180 3.73 -5.01 -20.38
N GLY A 181 3.01 -3.99 -19.89
CA GLY A 181 2.82 -3.80 -18.44
C GLY A 181 2.10 -4.96 -17.76
N HIS A 182 1.16 -5.61 -18.45
CA HIS A 182 0.45 -6.78 -17.91
C HIS A 182 1.29 -8.07 -17.96
N LEU A 183 2.39 -8.10 -18.70
CA LEU A 183 3.34 -9.23 -18.76
C LEU A 183 4.43 -9.10 -17.70
N THR A 184 4.89 -7.87 -17.38
CA THR A 184 5.84 -7.62 -16.30
C THR A 184 5.25 -7.90 -14.93
N ASP A 185 4.00 -7.48 -14.69
CA ASP A 185 3.32 -7.73 -13.41
C ASP A 185 3.15 -9.24 -13.13
N LYS A 186 2.92 -10.05 -14.19
CA LYS A 186 2.81 -11.52 -14.07
C LYS A 186 4.14 -12.24 -13.90
N GLN A 187 5.23 -11.66 -14.41
CA GLN A 187 6.57 -12.21 -14.21
C GLN A 187 7.08 -11.93 -12.79
N GLU A 188 6.74 -10.77 -12.22
CA GLU A 188 7.05 -10.44 -10.82
C GLU A 188 6.29 -11.34 -9.84
N GLU A 189 4.99 -11.59 -10.04
CA GLU A 189 4.21 -12.55 -9.24
C GLU A 189 4.78 -13.99 -9.34
N GLY A 190 5.30 -14.39 -10.51
CA GLY A 190 5.93 -15.70 -10.70
C GLY A 190 7.28 -15.85 -10.01
N ILE A 191 8.07 -14.78 -9.89
CA ILE A 191 9.37 -14.78 -9.21
C ILE A 191 9.20 -14.82 -7.69
N GLU A 192 8.20 -14.12 -7.13
CA GLU A 192 7.89 -14.18 -5.69
C GLU A 192 7.49 -15.60 -5.23
N LEU A 193 6.71 -16.32 -6.04
CA LEU A 193 6.34 -17.72 -5.75
C LEU A 193 7.53 -18.68 -5.81
N ILE A 194 8.53 -18.43 -6.66
CA ILE A 194 9.75 -19.25 -6.73
C ILE A 194 10.65 -19.01 -5.51
N HIS A 195 10.72 -17.79 -4.99
CA HIS A 195 11.51 -17.47 -3.80
C HIS A 195 10.94 -18.14 -2.53
N GLN A 196 9.61 -18.12 -2.36
CA GLN A 196 8.94 -18.80 -1.23
C GLN A 196 9.12 -20.32 -1.26
N ASN A 197 9.11 -20.94 -2.44
CA ASN A 197 9.33 -22.38 -2.56
C ASN A 197 10.80 -22.78 -2.35
N LYS A 198 11.76 -21.87 -2.55
CA LYS A 198 13.19 -22.13 -2.31
C LYS A 198 13.53 -22.07 -0.81
N GLU A 199 12.93 -21.14 -0.08
CA GLU A 199 13.06 -21.03 1.38
C GLU A 199 12.47 -22.26 2.10
N LEU A 200 11.39 -22.86 1.60
CA LEU A 200 10.82 -24.08 2.18
C LEU A 200 11.64 -25.37 1.91
N ASN A 201 12.53 -25.38 0.92
CA ASN A 201 13.29 -26.57 0.54
C ASN A 201 14.69 -26.65 1.17
N GLU A 202 15.24 -25.54 1.67
CA GLU A 202 16.54 -25.56 2.36
C GLU A 202 16.43 -26.02 3.83
N ASP A 203 15.24 -25.97 4.43
CA ASP A 203 14.98 -26.45 5.80
C ASP A 203 14.92 -27.99 5.93
N HIS A 204 15.04 -28.75 4.82
CA HIS A 204 14.90 -30.23 4.83
C HIS A 204 16.18 -31.01 4.48
N GLN A 205 17.34 -30.36 4.42
CA GLN A 205 18.64 -31.04 4.20
C GLN A 205 19.59 -31.05 5.41
N GLY A 206 19.13 -30.61 6.59
CA GLY A 206 19.92 -30.55 7.83
C GLY A 206 19.89 -31.80 8.73
N GLU A 207 18.93 -32.71 8.57
CA GLU A 207 18.74 -33.86 9.48
C GLU A 207 18.88 -35.18 8.73
N ASN A 208 20.11 -35.59 8.44
CA ASN A 208 20.46 -37.01 8.26
C ASN A 208 21.98 -37.19 8.19
N ARG A 209 22.64 -37.14 9.34
CA ARG A 209 23.96 -37.75 9.51
C ARG A 209 24.18 -38.17 10.97
N VAL A 210 24.60 -39.43 11.10
CA VAL A 210 25.14 -40.14 12.27
C VAL A 210 24.11 -40.90 13.13
N GLU A 211 23.90 -42.17 12.75
CA GLU A 211 23.90 -43.29 13.70
C GLU A 211 24.34 -44.55 12.93
N LYS A 212 25.58 -45.01 13.16
CA LYS A 212 26.04 -46.37 12.88
C LYS A 212 26.95 -46.83 14.02
N ALA A 213 26.70 -48.08 14.41
CA ALA A 213 27.25 -48.89 15.51
C ALA A 213 28.74 -48.72 15.81
#